data_AF-A0A1R1PEM0-F1
#
_entry.id   AF-A0A1R1PEM0-F1
#
_cell.length_a   1.000
_cell.length_b   1.000
_cell.length_c   1.000
_cell.angle_alpha   90.00
_cell.angle_beta   90.00
_cell.angle_gamma   90.00
#
_symmetry.space_group_name_H-M   'P 1'
#
loop_
_entity.id
_entity.type
_entity.pdbx_description
1 polymer ?
#
loop_
_entity_poly.entity_id
_entity_poly.type
_entity_poly.pdbx_seq_one_letter_code
_entity_poly.pdbx_strand_id
1 'polypeptide(L)'
;MSLKSLLYRLIVLVFIQENQIFALDEIYEFAVSRELTSGSKYHSKELIKDGLTLLKPYERDATILGFKKISYENDKSHLHDSYYVIKETCTSTTNILVDHIIWYNRKESVLREREGYSCKCAFFDALRVLSYSTSMFVEKYFIQIEFCVDLNEIEINFSFVDTTHNSLSGPVQKNCAYSLFSPVRKA
;
A
#
# COMPACT_ATOMS: atom_id res chain seq x y z
N MET A 1 4.43 -20.78 -51.92
CA MET A 1 4.11 -20.06 -50.67
C MET A 1 3.15 -18.93 -51.01
N SER A 2 1.94 -18.97 -50.46
CA SER A 2 0.80 -18.14 -50.87
C SER A 2 0.78 -16.80 -50.13
N LEU A 3 0.45 -15.72 -50.86
CA LEU A 3 0.26 -14.34 -50.37
C LEU A 3 -0.70 -14.23 -49.16
N LYS A 4 -1.50 -15.27 -48.88
CA LYS A 4 -2.37 -15.37 -47.69
C LYS A 4 -1.61 -15.54 -46.37
N SER A 5 -0.32 -15.91 -46.41
CA SER A 5 0.52 -16.08 -45.21
C SER A 5 1.15 -14.78 -44.69
N LEU A 6 1.19 -13.71 -45.49
CA LEU A 6 1.72 -12.40 -45.06
C LEU A 6 0.66 -11.47 -44.48
N LEU A 7 -0.63 -11.64 -44.86
CA LEU A 7 -1.73 -10.85 -44.28
C LEU A 7 -2.15 -11.32 -42.87
N TYR A 8 -1.77 -12.52 -42.42
CA TYR A 8 -2.03 -12.98 -41.05
C TYR A 8 -0.99 -12.51 -40.02
N ARG A 9 0.04 -11.77 -40.44
CA ARG A 9 1.02 -11.13 -39.55
C ARG A 9 0.86 -9.61 -39.46
N LEU A 10 -0.05 -9.02 -40.23
CA LEU A 10 -0.52 -7.65 -40.04
C LEU A 10 -1.90 -7.72 -39.41
N ILE A 11 -2.11 -6.99 -38.31
CA ILE A 11 -3.37 -6.87 -37.55
C ILE A 11 -3.58 -8.02 -36.54
N VAL A 12 -2.83 -8.00 -35.43
CA VAL A 12 -3.36 -7.72 -34.07
C VAL A 12 -2.18 -7.22 -33.22
N LEU A 13 -1.67 -6.03 -33.56
CA LEU A 13 -1.09 -5.13 -32.56
C LEU A 13 -2.18 -4.08 -32.29
N VAL A 14 -3.30 -4.55 -31.74
CA VAL A 14 -4.17 -3.64 -31.00
C VAL A 14 -3.40 -3.39 -29.72
N PHE A 15 -2.67 -2.27 -29.72
CA PHE A 15 -2.29 -1.61 -28.48
C PHE A 15 -3.58 -1.43 -27.68
N ILE A 16 -3.82 -2.33 -26.75
CA ILE A 16 -4.57 -1.98 -25.56
C ILE A 16 -3.60 -1.06 -24.79
N GLN A 17 -3.56 0.22 -25.18
CA GLN A 17 -3.32 1.27 -24.20
C GLN A 17 -4.53 1.21 -23.27
N GLU A 18 -4.52 0.25 -22.36
CA GLU A 18 -5.16 0.44 -21.08
C GLU A 18 -4.46 1.67 -20.52
N ASN A 19 -5.13 2.82 -20.61
CA ASN A 19 -4.85 3.93 -19.74
C ASN A 19 -4.96 3.37 -18.32
N GLN A 20 -3.84 2.90 -17.77
CA GLN A 20 -3.71 2.64 -16.35
C GLN A 20 -3.95 4.01 -15.71
N ILE A 21 -5.17 4.19 -15.19
CA ILE A 21 -5.49 5.33 -14.36
C ILE A 21 -4.74 5.08 -13.06
N PHE A 22 -3.49 5.55 -13.00
CA PHE A 22 -2.68 5.46 -11.80
C PHE A 22 -3.32 6.31 -10.71
N ALA A 23 -3.44 5.73 -9.52
CA ALA A 23 -3.95 6.45 -8.36
C ALA A 23 -3.00 7.57 -7.95
N LEU A 24 -3.56 8.70 -7.52
CA LEU A 24 -2.76 9.81 -7.00
C LEU A 24 -2.09 9.37 -5.70
N ASP A 25 -0.78 9.21 -5.75
CA ASP A 25 0.05 9.05 -4.56
C ASP A 25 0.44 10.45 -4.07
N GLU A 26 -0.42 11.09 -3.27
CA GLU A 26 -0.25 12.50 -2.86
C GLU A 26 1.13 12.81 -2.29
N ILE A 27 1.71 11.90 -1.52
CA ILE A 27 3.07 12.04 -0.99
C ILE A 27 4.09 12.07 -2.14
N TYR A 28 3.99 11.15 -3.09
CA TYR A 28 4.88 11.10 -4.24
C TYR A 28 4.73 12.34 -5.12
N GLU A 29 3.50 12.73 -5.44
CA GLU A 29 3.22 13.93 -6.25
C GLU A 29 3.73 15.20 -5.57
N PHE A 30 3.53 15.30 -4.26
CA PHE A 30 4.08 16.40 -3.47
C PHE A 30 5.61 16.39 -3.50
N ALA A 31 6.26 15.24 -3.30
CA ALA A 31 7.72 15.12 -3.39
C ALA A 31 8.27 15.50 -4.77
N VAL A 32 7.61 15.08 -5.85
CA VAL A 32 7.97 15.46 -7.23
C VAL A 32 7.78 16.97 -7.45
N SER A 33 6.68 17.55 -6.96
CA SER A 33 6.43 18.99 -7.06
C SER A 33 7.45 19.86 -6.31
N ARG A 34 8.19 19.27 -5.36
CA ARG A 34 9.28 19.89 -4.62
C ARG A 34 10.66 19.55 -5.18
N GLU A 35 10.72 18.97 -6.38
CA GLU A 35 11.95 18.62 -7.10
C GLU A 35 12.90 17.70 -6.31
N LEU A 36 12.36 16.83 -5.44
CA LEU A 36 13.18 15.91 -4.68
C LEU A 36 13.76 14.82 -5.59
N THR A 37 15.08 14.78 -5.73
CA THR A 37 15.87 13.95 -6.68
C THR A 37 15.69 12.43 -6.55
N SER A 38 14.95 11.96 -5.56
CA SER A 38 14.63 10.54 -5.37
C SER A 38 13.13 10.35 -5.11
N GLY A 39 12.28 10.93 -5.95
CA GLY A 39 10.81 10.83 -5.83
C GLY A 39 10.31 9.41 -5.54
N SER A 40 10.90 8.40 -6.18
CA SER A 40 10.47 6.99 -6.06
C SER A 40 10.59 6.40 -4.65
N LYS A 41 11.51 6.88 -3.78
CA LYS A 41 11.55 6.42 -2.37
C LYS A 41 10.40 6.98 -1.52
N TYR A 42 9.74 8.04 -1.99
CA TYR A 42 8.65 8.69 -1.27
C TYR A 42 7.27 8.19 -1.68
N HIS A 43 7.22 7.09 -2.42
CA HIS A 43 5.96 6.41 -2.64
C HIS A 43 5.35 5.95 -1.31
N SER A 44 4.06 6.24 -1.09
CA SER A 44 3.37 5.86 0.15
C SER A 44 3.41 4.35 0.42
N LYS A 45 3.46 3.52 -0.64
CA LYS A 45 3.60 2.06 -0.57
C LYS A 45 4.96 1.58 -0.03
N GLU A 46 6.00 2.40 -0.16
CA GLU A 46 7.32 2.10 0.40
C GLU A 46 7.40 2.65 1.82
N LEU A 47 6.99 3.91 2.03
CA LEU A 47 7.03 4.57 3.35
C LEU A 47 6.21 3.84 4.41
N ILE A 48 5.09 3.21 4.04
CA ILE A 48 4.31 2.44 5.01
C ILE A 48 5.11 1.30 5.64
N LYS A 49 6.10 0.71 4.94
CA LYS A 49 6.95 -0.35 5.53
C LYS A 49 7.78 0.18 6.70
N ASP A 50 8.27 1.41 6.61
CA ASP A 50 8.98 2.09 7.70
C ASP A 50 8.01 2.36 8.86
N GLY A 51 6.79 2.82 8.55
CA GLY A 51 5.73 3.00 9.54
C GLY A 51 5.37 1.71 10.28
N LEU A 52 5.29 0.57 9.58
CA LEU A 52 5.02 -0.73 10.18
C LEU A 52 6.15 -1.21 11.09
N THR A 53 7.39 -0.90 10.73
CA THR A 53 8.58 -1.21 11.53
C THR A 53 8.62 -0.36 12.81
N LEU A 54 8.28 0.93 12.70
CA LEU A 54 8.31 1.86 13.83
C LEU A 54 7.14 1.66 14.80
N LEU A 55 5.91 1.56 14.27
CA LEU A 55 4.69 1.50 15.07
C LEU A 55 4.39 0.11 15.63
N LYS A 56 4.94 -0.93 14.99
CA LYS A 56 4.80 -2.36 15.36
C LYS A 56 3.34 -2.80 15.58
N PRO A 57 2.43 -2.58 14.62
CA PRO A 57 1.01 -2.86 14.81
C PRO A 57 0.72 -4.34 15.13
N TYR A 58 1.50 -5.27 14.58
CA TYR A 58 1.27 -6.71 14.81
C TYR A 58 1.64 -7.19 16.21
N GLU A 59 2.53 -6.48 16.92
CA GLU A 59 2.84 -6.76 18.32
C GLU A 59 1.68 -6.29 19.23
N ARG A 60 0.97 -5.24 18.79
CA ARG A 60 -0.18 -4.66 19.50
C ARG A 60 -1.47 -5.41 19.22
N ASP A 61 -1.61 -5.97 18.02
CA ASP A 61 -2.78 -6.72 17.59
C ASP A 61 -2.42 -7.79 16.55
N ALA A 62 -2.45 -9.05 16.98
CA ALA A 62 -2.10 -10.20 16.16
C ALA A 62 -3.14 -10.53 15.07
N THR A 63 -4.33 -9.93 15.09
CA THR A 63 -5.36 -10.16 14.06
C THR A 63 -5.12 -9.34 12.79
N ILE A 64 -4.21 -8.36 12.85
CA ILE A 64 -3.80 -7.56 11.69
C ILE A 64 -2.90 -8.39 10.78
N LEU A 65 -3.30 -8.50 9.52
CA LEU A 65 -2.61 -9.26 8.45
C LEU A 65 -1.82 -8.34 7.51
N GLY A 66 -2.11 -7.04 7.55
CA GLY A 66 -1.52 -6.06 6.66
C GLY A 66 -2.33 -4.78 6.65
N PHE A 67 -2.07 -3.95 5.65
CA PHE A 67 -2.66 -2.63 5.52
C PHE A 67 -3.07 -2.36 4.08
N LYS A 68 -4.09 -1.55 3.89
CA LYS A 68 -4.58 -1.13 2.58
C LYS A 68 -4.65 0.39 2.55
N LYS A 69 -4.14 1.02 1.49
CA LYS A 69 -4.33 2.46 1.30
C LYS A 69 -5.82 2.76 1.09
N ILE A 70 -6.31 3.78 1.79
CA ILE A 70 -7.68 4.28 1.69
C ILE A 70 -7.65 5.81 1.54
N SER A 71 -8.74 6.37 1.05
CA SER A 71 -8.95 7.82 0.96
C SER A 71 -9.50 8.37 2.28
N TYR A 72 -9.18 9.62 2.57
CA TYR A 72 -9.97 10.41 3.51
C TYR A 72 -11.35 10.72 2.95
N GLU A 73 -12.29 11.08 3.82
CA GLU A 73 -13.68 11.37 3.42
C GLU A 73 -13.82 12.61 2.54
N ASN A 74 -12.93 13.59 2.73
CA ASN A 74 -12.87 14.83 1.95
C ASN A 74 -12.06 14.69 0.66
N ASP A 75 -11.42 13.55 0.42
CA ASP A 75 -10.79 13.27 -0.86
C ASP A 75 -11.90 13.12 -1.89
N LYS A 76 -11.83 13.86 -3.00
CA LYS A 76 -12.73 13.62 -4.14
C LYS A 76 -12.57 12.16 -4.51
N SER A 77 -13.68 11.44 -4.72
CA SER A 77 -13.66 10.00 -4.97
C SER A 77 -12.81 9.66 -6.19
N HIS A 78 -11.52 9.45 -5.99
CA HIS A 78 -10.62 8.94 -7.00
C HIS A 78 -10.70 7.42 -6.90
N LEU A 79 -10.82 6.73 -8.02
CA LEU A 79 -10.70 5.26 -8.03
C LEU A 79 -9.24 4.96 -7.66
N HIS A 80 -8.99 4.62 -6.40
CA HIS A 80 -7.64 4.36 -5.90
C HIS A 80 -7.18 2.97 -6.32
N ASP A 81 -5.90 2.87 -6.68
CA ASP A 81 -5.16 1.62 -6.78
C ASP A 81 -5.18 1.00 -5.39
N SER A 82 -6.05 0.01 -5.23
CA SER A 82 -6.16 -0.72 -3.98
C SER A 82 -5.01 -1.70 -3.88
N TYR A 83 -3.82 -1.22 -3.50
CA TYR A 83 -2.75 -2.11 -3.07
C TYR A 83 -2.86 -2.42 -1.59
N TYR A 84 -2.36 -3.60 -1.25
CA TYR A 84 -2.23 -4.09 0.10
C TYR A 84 -0.75 -4.20 0.44
N VAL A 85 -0.38 -3.86 1.67
CA VAL A 85 0.92 -4.14 2.25
C VAL A 85 0.72 -5.23 3.28
N ILE A 86 1.05 -6.46 2.88
CA ILE A 86 0.73 -7.67 3.63
C ILE A 86 1.94 -8.15 4.41
N LYS A 87 1.70 -8.59 5.64
CA LYS A 87 2.69 -9.23 6.49
C LYS A 87 3.15 -10.55 5.88
N GLU A 88 4.45 -10.63 5.60
CA GLU A 88 5.17 -11.85 5.23
C GLU A 88 5.96 -12.31 6.45
N THR A 89 5.84 -13.59 6.82
CA THR A 89 6.65 -14.21 7.87
C THR A 89 7.53 -15.27 7.24
N CYS A 90 8.84 -15.08 7.34
CA CYS A 90 9.88 -15.96 6.84
C CYS A 90 10.51 -16.71 7.99
N THR A 91 10.48 -18.04 7.95
CA THR A 91 11.03 -18.89 9.01
C THR A 91 12.21 -19.71 8.50
N SER A 92 13.30 -19.73 9.26
CA SER A 92 14.41 -20.68 9.11
C SER A 92 14.44 -21.63 10.33
N THR A 93 15.47 -22.47 10.42
CA THR A 93 15.67 -23.37 11.58
C THR A 93 15.93 -22.63 12.88
N THR A 94 16.43 -21.38 12.83
CA THR A 94 16.86 -20.63 14.01
C THR A 94 16.22 -19.25 14.15
N ASN A 95 15.68 -18.68 13.07
CA ASN A 95 15.22 -17.30 13.04
C ASN A 95 13.83 -17.15 12.42
N ILE A 96 13.10 -16.13 12.87
CA ILE A 96 11.86 -15.66 12.26
C ILE A 96 12.09 -14.21 11.81
N LEU A 97 11.87 -13.94 10.54
CA LEU A 97 11.91 -12.61 9.95
C LEU A 97 10.49 -12.19 9.57
N VAL A 98 10.13 -10.95 9.89
CA VAL A 98 8.87 -10.35 9.46
C VAL A 98 9.20 -9.28 8.42
N ASP A 99 8.55 -9.38 7.26
CA ASP A 99 8.70 -8.44 6.15
C ASP A 99 7.31 -8.09 5.58
N HIS A 100 7.29 -7.26 4.55
CA HIS A 100 6.08 -6.70 3.97
C HIS A 100 6.10 -6.79 2.44
N ILE A 101 5.09 -7.42 1.87
CA ILE A 101 4.91 -7.47 0.42
C ILE A 101 3.85 -6.45 -0.02
N ILE A 102 4.10 -5.79 -1.15
CA ILE A 102 3.11 -4.92 -1.79
C ILE A 102 2.35 -5.77 -2.82
N TRP A 103 1.02 -5.74 -2.74
CA TRP A 103 0.14 -6.61 -3.52
C TRP A 103 -0.99 -5.80 -4.16
N TYR A 104 -1.08 -5.81 -5.50
CA TYR A 104 -1.94 -4.88 -6.25
C TYR A 104 -3.29 -5.47 -6.69
N ASN A 105 -3.41 -6.78 -6.96
CA ASN A 105 -4.69 -7.48 -7.09
C ASN A 105 -4.53 -9.00 -7.26
N ARG A 106 -5.31 -9.76 -6.49
CA ARG A 106 -5.85 -11.14 -6.63
C ARG A 106 -5.20 -12.22 -7.53
N LYS A 107 -3.88 -12.28 -7.69
CA LYS A 107 -3.25 -13.54 -8.15
C LYS A 107 -2.08 -14.00 -7.29
N GLU A 108 -2.15 -15.30 -7.04
CA GLU A 108 -1.25 -16.26 -6.39
C GLU A 108 -0.80 -15.98 -4.96
N SER A 109 -1.06 -16.98 -4.11
CA SER A 109 -0.32 -17.25 -2.88
C SER A 109 1.12 -17.54 -3.26
N VAL A 110 1.98 -16.54 -3.26
CA VAL A 110 3.40 -16.78 -3.54
C VAL A 110 4.06 -17.20 -2.24
N LEU A 111 4.25 -18.52 -2.05
CA LEU A 111 5.34 -19.00 -1.20
C LEU A 111 6.63 -18.47 -1.83
N ARG A 112 7.26 -17.50 -1.19
CA ARG A 112 8.59 -17.04 -1.60
C ARG A 112 9.62 -17.83 -0.82
N GLU A 113 10.53 -18.44 -1.54
CA GLU A 113 11.75 -18.98 -0.94
C GLU A 113 12.80 -17.88 -0.99
N ARG A 114 13.29 -17.48 0.18
CA ARG A 114 14.53 -16.70 0.31
C ARG A 114 15.61 -17.69 0.73
N GLU A 115 16.86 -17.41 0.41
CA GLU A 115 17.96 -18.31 0.74
C GLU A 115 17.96 -18.66 2.25
N GLY A 116 17.68 -19.92 2.58
CA GLY A 116 17.58 -20.41 3.95
C GLY A 116 16.27 -20.12 4.71
N TYR A 117 15.26 -19.53 4.06
CA TYR A 117 13.97 -19.18 4.69
C TYR A 117 12.76 -19.62 3.85
N SER A 118 11.75 -20.17 4.53
CA SER A 118 10.42 -20.41 3.96
C SER A 118 9.48 -19.27 4.36
N CYS A 119 8.97 -18.50 3.39
CA CYS A 119 8.12 -17.35 3.65
C CYS A 119 6.65 -17.63 3.35
N LYS A 120 5.77 -17.22 4.28
CA LYS A 120 4.32 -17.31 4.15
C LYS A 120 3.68 -15.95 4.37
N CYS A 121 2.62 -15.68 3.62
CA CYS A 121 1.84 -14.45 3.75
C CYS A 121 0.55 -14.75 4.49
N ALA A 122 0.39 -14.15 5.68
CA ALA A 122 -0.71 -14.45 6.61
C ALA A 122 -2.10 -14.15 6.02
N PHE A 123 -2.16 -13.28 5.00
CA PHE A 123 -3.37 -12.96 4.25
C PHE A 123 -3.99 -14.20 3.57
N PHE A 124 -3.19 -15.14 3.07
CA PHE A 124 -3.70 -16.33 2.38
C PHE A 124 -4.14 -17.45 3.34
N ASP A 125 -3.71 -17.40 4.60
CA ASP A 125 -4.14 -18.34 5.64
C ASP A 125 -5.48 -17.95 6.28
N ALA A 126 -6.00 -16.75 5.97
CA ALA A 126 -7.24 -16.25 6.51
C ALA A 126 -8.45 -16.73 5.69
N LEU A 127 -9.35 -17.48 6.33
CA LEU A 127 -10.61 -17.95 5.72
C LEU A 127 -11.54 -16.82 5.30
N ARG A 128 -11.46 -15.68 6.01
CA ARG A 128 -12.19 -14.45 5.74
C ARG A 128 -11.27 -13.27 6.06
N VAL A 129 -11.21 -12.34 5.13
CA VAL A 129 -10.43 -11.10 5.28
C VAL A 129 -11.38 -9.93 5.30
N LEU A 130 -11.26 -9.10 6.33
CA LEU A 130 -11.96 -7.82 6.42
C LEU A 130 -10.98 -6.70 6.09
N SER A 131 -11.39 -5.84 5.17
CA SER A 131 -10.75 -4.56 4.91
C SER A 131 -11.81 -3.49 5.13
N TYR A 132 -11.51 -2.53 5.98
CA TYR A 132 -12.43 -1.44 6.25
C TYR A 132 -12.29 -0.36 5.18
N SER A 133 -13.43 0.16 4.71
CA SER A 133 -13.51 1.45 4.02
C SER A 133 -13.86 2.52 5.05
N THR A 134 -13.51 3.78 4.76
CA THR A 134 -13.59 4.95 5.65
C THR A 134 -14.99 5.41 6.05
N SER A 135 -15.97 4.51 6.27
CA SER A 135 -17.32 5.00 6.59
C SER A 135 -18.17 4.17 7.54
N MET A 136 -17.73 3.05 8.12
CA MET A 136 -18.63 2.23 8.96
C MET A 136 -18.03 1.44 10.15
N PHE A 137 -16.83 1.74 10.66
CA PHE A 137 -16.25 0.94 11.77
C PHE A 137 -15.41 1.74 12.77
N VAL A 138 -15.47 1.30 14.04
CA VAL A 138 -14.57 1.71 15.12
C VAL A 138 -13.26 0.95 14.95
N GLU A 139 -12.19 1.65 14.60
CA GLU A 139 -10.87 1.05 14.39
C GLU A 139 -9.78 1.98 14.95
N LYS A 140 -8.78 1.38 15.60
CA LYS A 140 -7.78 2.07 16.43
C LYS A 140 -6.40 2.12 15.78
N TYR A 141 -6.21 1.34 14.72
CA TYR A 141 -4.90 1.14 14.10
C TYR A 141 -4.90 1.55 12.64
N PHE A 142 -5.67 2.57 12.25
CA PHE A 142 -5.34 3.24 11.00
C PHE A 142 -3.95 3.82 11.11
N ILE A 143 -3.16 3.73 10.05
CA ILE A 143 -1.84 4.37 10.01
C ILE A 143 -1.92 5.57 9.09
N GLN A 144 -1.55 6.73 9.62
CA GLN A 144 -1.32 7.93 8.84
C GLN A 144 0.19 8.11 8.63
N ILE A 145 0.54 8.34 7.37
CA ILE A 145 1.85 8.86 6.98
C ILE A 145 1.65 10.35 6.75
N GLU A 146 2.45 11.16 7.43
CA GLU A 146 2.60 12.59 7.18
C GLU A 146 3.99 12.82 6.59
N PHE A 147 4.03 13.47 5.44
CA PHE A 147 5.26 13.82 4.74
C PHE A 147 5.30 15.33 4.56
N CYS A 148 6.22 15.99 5.25
CA CYS A 148 6.35 17.45 5.21
C CYS A 148 7.71 17.86 4.64
N VAL A 149 7.72 19.00 3.94
CA VAL A 149 8.95 19.64 3.45
C VAL A 149 8.97 21.07 3.97
N ASP A 150 9.92 21.37 4.86
CA ASP A 150 10.13 22.71 5.40
C ASP A 150 11.59 23.13 5.28
N LEU A 151 11.85 24.34 4.75
CA LEU A 151 13.20 24.91 4.59
C LEU A 151 14.28 23.92 4.05
N ASN A 152 13.89 23.03 3.12
CA ASN A 152 14.70 21.94 2.53
C ASN A 152 14.97 20.72 3.42
N GLU A 153 14.39 20.67 4.61
CA GLU A 153 14.34 19.48 5.45
C GLU A 153 13.09 18.65 5.13
N ILE A 154 13.25 17.33 5.17
CA ILE A 154 12.17 16.37 4.94
C ILE A 154 11.86 15.72 6.28
N GLU A 155 10.61 15.84 6.71
CA GLU A 155 10.09 15.19 7.91
C GLU A 155 9.04 14.16 7.50
N ILE A 156 9.19 12.94 8.01
CA ILE A 156 8.24 11.84 7.77
C ILE A 156 7.78 11.30 9.12
N ASN A 157 6.51 11.51 9.42
CA ASN A 157 5.89 11.08 10.66
C ASN A 157 4.91 9.94 10.41
N PHE A 158 4.93 8.97 11.31
CA PHE A 158 4.04 7.82 11.32
C PHE A 158 3.24 7.82 12.61
N SER A 159 1.91 7.75 12.50
CA SER A 159 1.03 7.73 13.67
C SER A 159 -0.14 6.77 13.49
N PHE A 160 -0.65 6.30 14.62
CA PHE A 160 -1.97 5.65 14.64
C PHE A 160 -3.06 6.72 14.71
N VAL A 161 -4.12 6.52 13.93
CA VAL A 161 -5.32 7.36 13.94
C VAL A 161 -6.48 6.52 14.48
N ASP A 162 -7.13 7.04 15.52
CA ASP A 162 -8.28 6.40 16.17
C ASP A 162 -9.59 6.98 15.61
N THR A 163 -10.45 6.11 15.10
CA THR A 163 -11.76 6.47 14.51
C THR A 163 -12.95 6.17 15.42
N THR A 164 -12.69 5.79 16.68
CA THR A 164 -13.74 5.50 17.68
C THR A 164 -14.83 6.56 17.79
N HIS A 165 -14.53 7.82 17.46
CA HIS A 165 -15.43 8.94 17.73
C HIS A 165 -15.63 9.94 16.59
N ASN A 166 -14.95 9.80 15.45
CA ASN A 166 -14.99 10.83 14.39
C ASN A 166 -14.90 10.26 12.97
N SER A 167 -15.40 11.06 12.05
CA SER A 167 -15.20 10.93 10.60
C SER A 167 -13.72 11.19 10.25
N LEU A 168 -13.18 10.45 9.28
CA LEU A 168 -11.76 10.54 8.87
C LEU A 168 -11.58 11.62 7.79
N SER A 169 -11.56 12.88 8.21
CA SER A 169 -11.17 13.99 7.35
C SER A 169 -9.65 14.14 7.28
N GLY A 170 -9.11 14.28 6.07
CA GLY A 170 -7.68 14.45 5.82
C GLY A 170 -7.17 15.79 6.37
N PRO A 171 -5.98 15.83 7.01
CA PRO A 171 -5.38 17.07 7.45
C PRO A 171 -5.09 18.00 6.26
N VAL A 172 -5.21 19.32 6.45
CA VAL A 172 -4.91 20.32 5.43
C VAL A 172 -3.79 21.22 5.92
N GLN A 173 -2.55 20.93 5.48
CA GLN A 173 -1.37 21.71 5.82
C GLN A 173 -0.55 22.01 4.56
N LYS A 174 -0.21 23.29 4.34
CA LYS A 174 0.34 23.83 3.07
C LYS A 174 1.66 23.19 2.61
N ASN A 175 2.41 22.59 3.53
CA ASN A 175 3.73 22.00 3.28
C ASN A 175 3.79 20.50 3.55
N CYS A 176 2.64 19.84 3.66
CA CYS A 176 2.58 18.42 3.96
C CYS A 176 1.64 17.70 2.99
N ALA A 177 1.94 16.43 2.77
CA ALA A 177 1.09 15.47 2.10
C ALA A 177 0.83 14.28 3.02
N TYR A 178 -0.33 13.67 2.87
CA TYR A 178 -0.79 12.64 3.78
C TYR A 178 -1.14 11.36 3.03
N SER A 179 -1.08 10.22 3.71
CA SER A 179 -1.66 8.98 3.21
C SER A 179 -2.20 8.17 4.37
N LEU A 180 -3.41 7.64 4.18
CA LEU A 180 -4.12 6.87 5.18
C LEU A 180 -4.16 5.39 4.81
N PHE A 181 -3.94 4.53 5.80
CA PHE A 181 -3.95 3.09 5.63
C PHE A 181 -4.88 2.43 6.64
N SER A 182 -5.84 1.65 6.15
CA SER A 182 -6.69 0.79 6.97
C SER A 182 -5.98 -0.52 7.28
N PRO A 183 -6.07 -1.04 8.52
CA PRO A 183 -5.67 -2.42 8.77
C PRO A 183 -6.57 -3.38 7.99
N VAL A 184 -5.97 -4.52 7.65
CA VAL A 184 -6.60 -5.67 7.00
C VAL A 184 -6.54 -6.80 8.02
N ARG A 185 -7.69 -7.39 8.36
CA ARG A 185 -7.80 -8.32 9.49
C ARG A 185 -8.29 -9.69 9.08
N LYS A 186 -7.91 -10.68 9.89
CA LYS A 186 -8.59 -11.96 9.93
C LYS A 186 -9.96 -11.78 10.58
N ALA A 187 -11.02 -12.21 9.91
CA ALA A 187 -12.39 -12.22 10.47
C ALA A 187 -12.59 -13.40 11.44
#